data_AF-A0ABD5WPM8-F1
#
_entry.id   AF-A0ABD5WPM8-F1
#
_cell.length_a   1.000
_cell.length_b   1.000
_cell.length_c   1.000
_cell.angle_alpha   90.00
_cell.angle_beta   90.00
_cell.angle_gamma   90.00
#
_symmetry.space_group_name_H-M   'P 1'
#
loop_
_entity.id
_entity.type
_entity.pdbx_description
1 polymer ?
#
loop_
_entity_poly.entity_id
_entity_poly.type
_entity_poly.pdbx_seq_one_letter_code
_entity_poly.pdbx_strand_id
1 'polypeptide(L)' 'MTETCIRCGDAIPSDEWHPVATVRDEDGEVEIYDFCSEACRTAWQSDD' A
#
# COMPACT_ATOMS: atom_id res chain seq x y z
N MET A 1 -1.09 12.01 -11.28
CA MET A 1 -1.39 11.77 -9.86
C MET A 1 -0.24 10.93 -9.35
N THR A 2 0.44 11.35 -8.30
CA THR A 2 1.55 10.58 -7.73
C THR A 2 0.97 9.81 -6.56
N GLU A 3 0.94 8.48 -6.67
CA GLU A 3 0.57 7.63 -5.55
C GLU A 3 1.68 7.69 -4.50
N THR A 4 1.32 7.60 -3.23
CA THR A 4 2.27 7.74 -2.12
C THR A 4 2.19 6.51 -1.25
N CYS A 5 3.33 5.93 -0.92
CA CYS A 5 3.39 4.74 -0.08
C CYS A 5 2.83 5.04 1.30
N ILE A 6 1.79 4.34 1.71
CA ILE A 6 1.17 4.60 3.02
C ILE A 6 2.12 4.31 4.19
N ARG A 7 3.11 3.42 3.99
CA ARG A 7 4.04 3.01 5.04
C ARG A 7 5.17 4.01 5.28
N CYS A 8 5.77 4.53 4.21
CA CYS A 8 6.97 5.38 4.29
C CYS A 8 6.77 6.81 3.78
N GLY A 9 5.64 7.10 3.12
CA GLY A 9 5.34 8.41 2.55
C GLY A 9 6.11 8.71 1.26
N ASP A 10 6.84 7.73 0.70
CA ASP A 10 7.62 7.93 -0.51
C ASP A 10 6.73 7.91 -1.77
N ALA A 11 7.18 8.58 -2.82
CA ALA A 11 6.45 8.66 -4.07
C ALA A 11 6.52 7.31 -4.81
N ILE A 12 5.37 6.79 -5.19
CA ILE A 12 5.26 5.56 -5.96
C ILE A 12 5.32 5.93 -7.45
N PRO A 13 6.34 5.49 -8.19
CA PRO A 13 6.47 5.82 -9.60
C PRO A 13 5.42 5.07 -10.43
N SER A 14 4.47 5.77 -11.02
CA SER A 14 3.37 5.17 -11.81
C SER A 14 3.79 4.46 -13.10
N ASP A 15 5.09 4.45 -13.43
CA ASP A 15 5.64 3.81 -14.63
C ASP A 15 5.87 2.30 -14.45
N GLU A 16 5.90 1.84 -13.20
CA GLU A 16 6.14 0.45 -12.83
C GLU A 16 4.99 -0.12 -12.01
N TRP A 17 4.85 -1.44 -12.03
CA TRP A 17 3.81 -2.12 -11.24
C TRP A 17 4.25 -2.20 -9.78
N HIS A 18 3.40 -1.73 -8.87
CA HIS A 18 3.70 -1.66 -7.45
C HIS A 18 2.88 -2.64 -6.62
N PRO A 19 3.43 -3.16 -5.52
CA PRO A 19 2.67 -4.01 -4.61
C PRO A 19 1.53 -3.22 -3.95
N VAL A 20 0.32 -3.79 -4.00
CA VAL A 20 -0.88 -3.23 -3.36
C VAL A 20 -1.49 -4.20 -2.34
N ALA A 21 -1.90 -3.73 -1.17
CA ALA A 21 -2.65 -4.53 -0.22
C ALA A 21 -4.13 -4.16 -0.28
N THR A 22 -4.99 -5.16 -0.20
CA THR A 22 -6.44 -4.98 -0.17
C THR A 22 -6.91 -5.45 1.18
N VAL A 23 -7.43 -4.53 1.99
CA VAL A 23 -7.98 -4.83 3.31
C VAL A 23 -9.46 -4.52 3.29
N ARG A 24 -10.19 -5.30 4.07
CA ARG A 24 -11.61 -5.13 4.23
C ARG A 24 -11.84 -4.63 5.65
N ASP A 25 -12.40 -3.43 5.75
CA ASP A 25 -12.70 -2.81 7.04
C ASP A 25 -13.89 -3.51 7.74
N GLU A 26 -14.13 -3.18 9.01
CA GLU A 26 -15.21 -3.72 9.83
C GLU A 26 -16.60 -3.43 9.23
N ASP A 27 -16.75 -2.30 8.54
CA ASP A 27 -17.95 -1.93 7.77
C ASP A 27 -18.10 -2.71 6.45
N GLY A 28 -17.11 -3.55 6.11
CA GLY A 28 -17.09 -4.37 4.90
C GLY A 28 -16.64 -3.63 3.65
N GLU A 29 -16.22 -2.37 3.79
CA GLU A 29 -15.62 -1.56 2.74
C GLU A 29 -14.24 -2.09 2.35
N VAL A 30 -13.92 -2.01 1.06
CA VAL A 30 -12.64 -2.48 0.53
C VAL A 30 -11.73 -1.29 0.36
N GLU A 31 -10.65 -1.26 1.13
CA GLU A 31 -9.59 -0.28 1.03
C GLU A 31 -8.38 -0.88 0.33
N ILE A 32 -7.82 -0.12 -0.62
CA ILE A 32 -6.64 -0.51 -1.38
C ILE A 32 -5.51 0.43 -0.99
N TYR A 33 -4.38 -0.16 -0.60
CA TYR A 33 -3.20 0.55 -0.14
C TYR A 33 -2.02 0.25 -1.05
N ASP A 34 -1.38 1.29 -1.58
CA ASP A 34 -0.22 1.20 -2.45
C ASP A 34 1.10 1.26 -1.67
N PHE A 35 2.08 0.49 -2.11
CA PHE A 35 3.40 0.43 -1.50
C PHE A 35 4.51 0.58 -2.54
N CYS A 36 5.55 1.35 -2.22
CA CYS A 36 6.70 1.50 -3.11
C CYS A 36 7.57 0.23 -3.22
N SER A 37 7.38 -0.75 -2.35
CA SER A 37 8.16 -1.98 -2.31
C SER A 37 7.48 -3.09 -1.53
N GLU A 38 7.84 -4.35 -1.83
CA GLU A 38 7.36 -5.53 -1.11
C GLU A 38 7.76 -5.50 0.38
N ALA A 39 8.90 -4.87 0.69
CA ALA A 39 9.35 -4.67 2.07
C ALA A 39 8.38 -3.78 2.85
N CYS A 40 7.93 -2.66 2.26
CA CYS A 40 6.94 -1.77 2.89
C CYS A 40 5.60 -2.47 3.07
N ARG A 41 5.14 -3.23 2.07
CA ARG A 41 3.91 -4.03 2.18
C ARG A 41 3.99 -5.06 3.29
N THR A 42 5.08 -5.85 3.33
CA THR A 42 5.26 -6.92 4.32
C THR A 42 5.37 -6.35 5.73
N ALA A 43 6.12 -5.25 5.90
CA ALA A 43 6.27 -4.57 7.17
C ALA A 43 4.94 -3.96 7.66
N TRP A 44 4.07 -3.53 6.75
CA TRP A 44 2.74 -3.06 7.10
C TRP A 44 1.82 -4.20 7.54
N GLN A 45 1.79 -5.32 6.82
CA GLN A 45 0.98 -6.50 7.20
C GLN A 45 1.47 -7.20 8.48
N SER A 46 2.73 -7.02 8.86
CA SER A 46 3.29 -7.62 10.07
C SER A 46 3.09 -6.77 11.33
N ASP A 47 2.64 -5.51 11.16
CA ASP A 47 2.38 -4.57 12.26
C ASP A 47 0.90 -4.60 12.72
N ASP A 48 0.06 -5.38 12.02
CA ASP A 48 -1.39 -5.59 12.26
C ASP A 48 -1.66 -6.74 13.25
#